data_AF-A0A2T2VKM2-F1
#
_entry.id   AF-A0A2T2VKM2-F1
#
_cell.length_a   1.000
_cell.length_b   1.000
_cell.length_c   1.000
_cell.angle_alpha   90.00
_cell.angle_beta   90.00
_cell.angle_gamma   90.00
#
_symmetry.space_group_name_H-M   'P 1'
#
loop_
_entity.id
_entity.type
_entity.pdbx_description
1 polymer ?
#
loop_
_entity_poly.entity_id
_entity_poly.type
_entity_poly.pdbx_seq_one_letter_code
_entity_poly.pdbx_strand_id
1 'polypeptide(L)'
;MAVLEGKREYAGHYDEKKLFRRLLESYRWFTIIQLLPLERINELLTDDVIASLRFESLKTRYEFIKKRLPKLTKAAGEGIE
;
A
#
# COMPACT_ATOMS: atom_id res chain seq x y z
N MET A 1 -1.25 7.13 -13.52
CA MET A 1 -1.87 5.80 -13.75
C MET A 1 -3.27 5.87 -13.18
N ALA A 2 -4.31 6.00 -14.01
CA ALA A 2 -5.63 6.49 -13.58
C ALA A 2 -6.39 5.60 -12.57
N VAL A 3 -6.04 4.32 -12.43
CA VAL A 3 -6.72 3.35 -11.55
C VAL A 3 -6.26 3.50 -10.09
N LEU A 4 -5.00 3.86 -9.88
CA LEU A 4 -4.39 3.97 -8.54
C LEU A 4 -4.62 5.35 -7.90
N GLU A 5 -4.99 6.34 -8.71
CA GLU A 5 -5.28 7.72 -8.29
C GLU A 5 -6.73 7.93 -7.80
N GLY A 6 -7.56 6.87 -7.73
CA GLY A 6 -8.96 6.99 -7.30
C GLY A 6 -9.89 7.69 -8.31
N LYS A 7 -9.42 8.01 -9.53
CA LYS A 7 -10.18 8.74 -10.56
C LYS A 7 -11.17 7.88 -11.36
N ARG A 8 -11.32 6.60 -11.03
CA ARG A 8 -12.39 5.73 -11.58
C ARG A 8 -12.96 4.86 -10.48
N GLU A 9 -14.15 5.20 -10.05
CA GLU A 9 -14.94 4.50 -9.03
C GLU A 9 -15.42 3.09 -9.47
N TYR A 10 -15.10 2.66 -10.69
CA TYR A 10 -15.50 1.35 -11.22
C TYR A 10 -14.37 0.68 -12.04
N ALA A 11 -13.30 0.28 -11.39
CA ALA A 11 -12.61 -0.97 -11.72
C ALA A 11 -12.79 -1.86 -10.49
N GLY A 12 -13.89 -2.61 -10.47
CA GLY A 12 -14.53 -3.17 -9.27
C GLY A 12 -13.56 -3.70 -8.22
N HIS A 13 -13.93 -3.53 -6.95
CA HIS A 13 -13.31 -3.96 -5.68
C HIS A 13 -12.34 -5.17 -5.71
N TYR A 14 -12.49 -6.06 -6.67
CA TYR A 14 -11.65 -7.21 -6.95
C TYR A 14 -10.30 -6.89 -7.62
N ASP A 15 -10.21 -5.86 -8.46
CA ASP A 15 -9.01 -5.55 -9.24
C ASP A 15 -7.99 -4.69 -8.49
N GLU A 16 -8.43 -3.81 -7.59
CA GLU A 16 -7.53 -2.92 -6.84
C GLU A 16 -6.59 -3.71 -5.91
N LYS A 17 -7.13 -4.64 -5.12
CA LYS A 17 -6.31 -5.52 -4.25
C LYS A 17 -5.33 -6.36 -5.07
N LYS A 18 -5.78 -6.89 -6.21
CA LYS A 18 -4.96 -7.73 -7.09
C LYS A 18 -3.84 -6.93 -7.76
N LEU A 19 -4.13 -5.70 -8.19
CA LEU A 19 -3.15 -4.78 -8.75
C LEU A 19 -2.14 -4.36 -7.68
N PHE A 20 -2.62 -3.96 -6.51
CA PHE A 20 -1.77 -3.56 -5.39
C PHE A 20 -0.85 -4.69 -4.93
N ARG A 21 -1.38 -5.92 -4.82
CA ARG A 21 -0.56 -7.13 -4.60
C ARG A 21 0.55 -7.27 -5.64
N ARG A 22 0.21 -7.16 -6.95
CA ARG A 22 1.24 -7.21 -8.01
C ARG A 22 2.28 -6.11 -7.86
N LEU A 23 1.90 -4.91 -7.42
CA LEU A 23 2.87 -3.83 -7.18
C LEU A 23 3.83 -4.19 -6.05
N LEU A 24 3.30 -4.72 -4.93
CA LEU A 24 4.09 -5.15 -3.78
C LEU A 24 5.10 -6.26 -4.14
N GLU A 25 4.74 -7.12 -5.10
CA GLU A 25 5.56 -8.23 -5.58
C GLU A 25 6.55 -7.82 -6.68
N SER A 26 6.17 -6.86 -7.53
CA SER A 26 6.96 -6.47 -8.72
C SER A 26 7.94 -5.33 -8.44
N TYR A 27 7.65 -4.48 -7.46
CA TYR A 27 8.41 -3.27 -7.18
C TYR A 27 8.99 -3.25 -5.76
N ARG A 28 10.11 -2.52 -5.60
CA ARG A 28 10.67 -2.23 -4.29
C ARG A 28 9.78 -1.22 -3.55
N TRP A 29 9.73 -1.31 -2.23
CA TRP A 29 8.97 -0.40 -1.36
C TRP A 29 9.11 1.09 -1.73
N PHE A 30 10.32 1.56 -2.01
CA PHE A 30 10.58 2.95 -2.37
C PHE A 30 9.85 3.40 -3.64
N THR A 31 9.71 2.51 -4.63
CA THR A 31 8.95 2.80 -5.85
C THR A 31 7.46 2.87 -5.54
N ILE A 32 6.96 2.03 -4.63
CA ILE A 32 5.54 1.99 -4.27
C ILE A 32 5.11 3.29 -3.59
N ILE A 33 5.92 3.81 -2.66
CA ILE A 33 5.64 5.10 -1.98
C ILE A 33 5.78 6.31 -2.90
N GLN A 34 6.45 6.19 -4.06
CA GLN A 34 6.46 7.23 -5.08
C GLN A 34 5.25 7.17 -6.01
N LEU A 35 4.68 5.98 -6.20
CA LEU A 35 3.53 5.77 -7.08
C LEU A 35 2.19 6.04 -6.40
N LEU A 36 2.13 5.87 -5.08
CA LEU A 36 0.92 5.97 -4.26
C LEU A 36 1.18 6.79 -2.99
N PRO A 37 0.25 7.66 -2.57
CA PRO A 37 0.37 8.35 -1.30
C PRO A 37 0.31 7.35 -0.14
N LEU A 38 1.04 7.65 0.94
CA LEU A 38 1.17 6.75 2.11
C LEU A 38 -0.17 6.43 2.76
N GLU A 39 -1.11 7.38 2.75
CA GLU A 39 -2.48 7.18 3.25
C GLU A 39 -3.19 6.09 2.45
N ARG A 40 -3.12 6.16 1.12
CA ARG A 40 -3.73 5.15 0.26
C ARG A 40 -3.06 3.79 0.40
N ILE A 41 -1.74 3.77 0.55
CA ILE A 41 -1.01 2.54 0.86
C ILE A 41 -1.49 1.95 2.18
N ASN A 42 -1.73 2.76 3.21
CA ASN A 42 -2.20 2.31 4.51
C ASN A 42 -3.61 1.72 4.44
N GLU A 43 -4.51 2.29 3.63
CA GLU A 43 -5.84 1.73 3.38
C GLU A 43 -5.77 0.37 2.65
N LEU A 44 -4.89 0.26 1.66
CA LEU A 44 -4.79 -0.94 0.81
C LEU A 44 -3.97 -2.07 1.45
N LEU A 45 -3.04 -1.75 2.34
CA LEU A 45 -2.15 -2.71 3.02
C LEU A 45 -2.87 -3.43 4.18
N THR A 46 -3.90 -4.18 3.82
CA THR A 46 -4.71 -5.02 4.71
C THR A 46 -4.05 -6.37 5.00
N ASP A 47 -4.46 -7.05 6.07
CA ASP A 47 -3.93 -8.39 6.40
C ASP A 47 -4.22 -9.40 5.28
N ASP A 48 -5.36 -9.27 4.62
CA ASP A 48 -5.77 -10.06 3.45
C ASP A 48 -4.76 -9.94 2.29
N VAL A 49 -4.36 -8.71 1.95
CA VAL A 49 -3.37 -8.46 0.89
C VAL A 49 -2.00 -9.02 1.27
N ILE A 50 -1.56 -8.81 2.51
CA ILE A 50 -0.28 -9.31 3.01
C ILE A 50 -0.28 -10.85 2.99
N ALA A 51 -1.33 -11.49 3.50
CA ALA A 51 -1.48 -12.94 3.51
C ALA A 51 -1.46 -13.54 2.10
N SER A 52 -1.98 -12.80 1.11
CA SER A 52 -2.02 -13.19 -0.30
C SER A 52 -0.66 -13.12 -1.01
N LEU A 53 0.36 -12.43 -0.47
CA LEU A 53 1.68 -12.33 -1.13
C LEU A 53 2.32 -13.71 -1.34
N ARG A 54 3.01 -13.90 -2.47
CA ARG A 54 3.63 -15.19 -2.81
C ARG A 54 4.80 -15.58 -1.91
N PHE A 55 5.58 -14.60 -1.45
CA PHE A 55 6.83 -14.83 -0.73
C PHE A 55 6.70 -14.48 0.76
N GLU A 56 7.06 -15.41 1.64
CA GLU A 56 7.03 -15.19 3.11
C GLU A 56 7.90 -14.01 3.54
N SER A 57 9.08 -13.82 2.93
CA SER A 57 9.94 -12.67 3.23
C SER A 57 9.26 -11.32 2.92
N LEU A 58 8.40 -11.26 1.89
CA LEU A 58 7.61 -10.07 1.61
C LEU A 58 6.50 -9.89 2.65
N LYS A 59 5.84 -10.98 3.07
CA LYS A 59 4.82 -10.93 4.13
C LYS A 59 5.38 -10.29 5.40
N THR A 60 6.47 -10.85 5.93
CA THR A 60 7.11 -10.35 7.15
C THR A 60 7.51 -8.87 7.02
N ARG A 61 8.07 -8.49 5.86
CA ARG A 61 8.45 -7.09 5.60
C ARG A 61 7.23 -6.17 5.61
N TYR A 62 6.15 -6.54 4.94
CA TYR A 62 4.97 -5.70 4.83
C TYR A 62 4.12 -5.69 6.11
N GLU A 63 4.12 -6.75 6.91
CA GLU A 63 3.56 -6.74 8.26
C GLU A 63 4.27 -5.71 9.15
N PHE A 64 5.61 -5.68 9.08
CA PHE A 64 6.39 -4.69 9.82
C PHE A 64 6.11 -3.26 9.35
N ILE A 65 6.02 -3.05 8.04
CA ILE A 65 5.68 -1.75 7.45
C ILE A 65 4.27 -1.33 7.90
N LYS A 66 3.26 -2.19 7.81
CA LYS A 66 1.89 -1.90 8.25
C LYS A 66 1.82 -1.44 9.71
N LYS A 67 2.61 -2.06 10.60
CA LYS A 67 2.68 -1.66 12.02
C LYS A 67 3.31 -0.28 12.24
N ARG A 68 4.15 0.19 11.31
CA ARG A 68 4.84 1.49 11.40
C ARG A 68 4.20 2.59 10.58
N LEU A 69 3.50 2.25 9.50
CA LEU A 69 2.91 3.20 8.57
C LEU A 69 1.99 4.22 9.25
N PRO A 70 1.10 3.85 10.19
CA PRO A 70 0.25 4.81 10.93
C PRO A 70 1.06 5.83 11.76
N LYS A 71 2.25 5.44 12.23
CA LYS A 71 3.13 6.32 13.01
C LYS A 71 3.84 7.32 12.11
N LEU A 72 4.15 6.91 10.87
CA LEU A 72 4.81 7.76 9.87
C LEU A 72 3.82 8.75 9.24
N THR A 73 2.58 8.34 8.98
CA THR A 73 1.54 9.24 8.47
C THR A 73 1.15 10.29 9.50
N LYS A 74 1.07 9.92 10.79
CA LYS A 74 0.81 10.88 11.87
C LYS A 74 1.94 11.91 12.04
N ALA A 75 3.20 11.47 11.99
CA ALA A 75 4.35 12.37 12.11
C ALA A 75 4.49 13.35 10.93
N ALA A 76 3.97 13.02 9.74
CA ALA A 76 4.00 13.92 8.59
C ALA A 76 2.93 15.03 8.63
N GLY A 77 1.93 14.91 9.52
CA GLY A 77 0.89 15.93 9.73
C GLY A 77 1.16 16.91 10.87
N GLU A 78 2.06 16.59 11.80
CA GLU A 78 2.40 17.41 12.99
C GLU A 78 3.71 18.19 12.77
N GLY A 79 3.81 18.89 11.64
CA GLY A 79 5.00 19.66 11.26
C GLY A 79 4.70 20.99 10.55
N ILE A 80 3.50 21.54 10.78
CA ILE A 80 3.17 22.94 10.46
C ILE A 80 2.40 23.53 11.65
N GLU A 81 3.14 23.97 12.66
CA GLU A 81 2.72 25.03 13.58
C GLU A 81 3.60 26.26 13.35
#